data_AF-T1GAP6-F1
#
_entry.id   AF-T1GAP6-F1
#
_cell.length_a   1.000
_cell.length_b   1.000
_cell.length_c   1.000
_cell.angle_alpha   90.00
_cell.angle_beta   90.00
_cell.angle_gamma   90.00
#
_symmetry.space_group_name_H-M   'P 1'
#
loop_
_entity.id
_entity.type
_entity.pdbx_description
1 polymer ?
#
loop_
_entity_poly.entity_id
_entity_poly.type
_entity_poly.pdbx_seq_one_letter_code
_entity_poly.pdbx_strand_id
1 'polypeptide(L)' 'MDADSGANAEIEYLVSDEHFAVDTNGIIVNNKQLDADNNNAYYEFMVTAKDKGEPSKSGQATV' A
#
# COMPACT_ATOMS: atom_id res chain seq x y z
N MET A 1 14.96 9.46 -21.16
CA MET A 1 14.96 9.26 -19.69
C MET A 1 13.79 8.35 -19.41
N ASP A 2 14.07 7.20 -18.81
CA ASP A 2 13.05 6.21 -18.48
C ASP A 2 12.20 6.75 -17.33
N ALA A 3 10.88 6.62 -17.43
CA ALA A 3 9.94 7.10 -16.42
C ALA A 3 10.20 6.44 -15.07
N ASP A 4 10.77 5.23 -15.07
CA ASP A 4 10.94 4.37 -13.91
C ASP A 4 12.42 4.28 -13.46
N SER A 5 13.19 5.34 -13.69
CA SER A 5 14.61 5.41 -13.30
C SER A 5 14.89 6.55 -12.32
N GLY A 6 15.81 6.33 -11.38
CA GLY A 6 16.12 7.30 -10.32
C GLY A 6 15.04 7.37 -9.23
N ALA A 7 14.76 8.56 -8.70
CA ALA A 7 13.81 8.73 -7.59
C ALA A 7 12.36 8.31 -7.94
N ASN A 8 12.00 8.28 -9.23
CA ASN A 8 10.71 7.75 -9.69
C ASN A 8 10.60 6.22 -9.54
N ALA A 9 11.73 5.52 -9.39
CA ALA A 9 11.78 4.08 -9.13
C ALA A 9 11.65 3.74 -7.64
N GLU A 10 11.84 4.72 -6.75
CA GLU A 10 11.65 4.54 -5.32
C GLU A 10 10.19 4.74 -4.97
N ILE A 11 9.52 3.64 -4.65
CA ILE A 11 8.10 3.63 -4.28
C ILE A 11 7.95 3.49 -2.76
N GLU A 12 7.13 4.36 -2.18
CA GLU A 12 6.61 4.23 -0.83
C GLU A 12 5.18 3.68 -0.90
N TYR A 13 4.91 2.64 -0.11
CA TYR A 13 3.59 2.03 -0.02
C TYR A 13 2.91 2.40 1.29
N LEU A 14 1.61 2.69 1.22
CA LEU A 14 0.77 2.98 2.38
C LEU A 14 -0.52 2.16 2.31
N VAL A 15 -1.01 1.71 3.46
CA VAL A 15 -2.32 1.06 3.58
C VAL A 15 -3.28 1.96 4.35
N SER A 16 -4.57 1.92 4.02
CA SER A 16 -5.59 2.69 4.72
C SER A 16 -6.11 2.03 6.01
N ASP A 17 -5.81 0.75 6.22
CA ASP A 17 -6.29 -0.02 7.37
C ASP A 17 -5.10 -0.51 8.22
N GLU A 18 -5.08 -0.09 9.48
CA GLU A 18 -4.03 -0.40 10.45
C GLU A 18 -3.94 -1.87 10.88
N HIS A 19 -4.93 -2.70 10.55
CA HIS A 19 -4.83 -4.15 10.67
C HIS A 19 -3.78 -4.72 9.71
N PHE A 20 -3.45 -3.99 8.65
CA PHE A 20 -2.45 -4.38 7.68
C PHE A 20 -1.25 -3.44 7.72
N ALA A 21 -0.13 -3.94 7.23
CA ALA A 21 1.04 -3.12 6.91
C ALA A 21 1.57 -3.57 5.55
N VAL A 22 2.27 -2.67 4.86
CA VAL A 22 2.90 -2.95 3.57
C VAL A 22 4.39 -2.61 3.68
N ASP A 23 5.23 -3.52 3.22
CA ASP A 23 6.68 -3.29 3.18
C ASP A 23 7.12 -2.51 1.92
N THR A 24 8.41 -2.21 1.84
CA THR A 24 9.01 -1.52 0.68
C THR A 24 8.97 -2.34 -0.61
N ASN A 25 8.72 -3.64 -0.54
CA ASN A 25 8.59 -4.53 -1.69
C ASN A 25 7.12 -4.69 -2.12
N GLY A 26 6.17 -4.03 -1.46
CA GLY A 26 4.74 -4.16 -1.71
C GLY A 26 4.10 -5.40 -1.10
N ILE A 27 4.78 -6.08 -0.18
CA ILE A 27 4.23 -7.25 0.53
C ILE A 27 3.31 -6.75 1.65
N ILE A 28 2.04 -7.13 1.56
CA ILE A 28 1.05 -6.86 2.60
C ILE A 28 1.13 -7.94 3.66
N VAL A 29 1.27 -7.52 4.91
CA VAL A 29 1.32 -8.39 6.08
C VAL A 29 0.26 -7.98 7.10
N ASN A 30 -0.09 -8.93 7.96
CA ASN A 30 -0.96 -8.64 9.07
C ASN A 30 -0.21 -7.90 10.19
N ASN A 31 -0.75 -6.79 10.64
CA ASN A 31 -0.20 -5.92 11.68
C ASN A 31 -0.98 -6.01 13.01
N LYS A 32 -2.26 -6.43 12.98
CA LYS A 32 -3.08 -6.65 14.19
C LYS A 32 -3.76 -8.01 14.15
N GLN A 33 -4.37 -8.44 15.25
CA GLN A 33 -5.21 -9.64 15.16
C GLN A 33 -6.42 -9.34 14.26
N LEU A 34 -6.71 -10.24 13.31
CA LEU A 34 -7.93 -10.17 12.53
C LEU A 34 -9.03 -10.87 13.34
N ASP A 35 -9.96 -10.09 13.88
CA ASP A 35 -11.09 -10.52 14.69
C ASP A 35 -12.41 -10.26 13.96
N ALA A 36 -12.47 -10.66 12.70
CA ALA A 36 -13.67 -10.54 11.88
C ALA A 36 -14.77 -11.48 12.40
N ASP A 37 -15.43 -11.08 13.49
CA ASP A 37 -16.48 -11.82 14.16
C ASP A 37 -17.71 -11.90 13.26
N ASN A 38 -17.94 -13.10 12.69
CA ASN A 38 -19.14 -13.74 12.13
C ASN A 38 -20.27 -12.93 11.43
N ASN A 39 -20.13 -11.62 11.24
CA ASN A 39 -21.13 -10.73 10.66
C ASN A 39 -20.57 -9.89 9.52
N ASN A 40 -19.24 -9.91 9.30
CA ASN A 40 -18.52 -9.41 8.12
C ASN A 40 -17.07 -9.93 8.15
N ALA A 41 -16.84 -11.15 7.65
CA ALA A 41 -15.54 -11.81 7.63
C ALA A 41 -14.58 -11.28 6.54
N TYR A 42 -14.78 -10.04 6.06
CA TYR A 42 -14.01 -9.44 4.99
C TYR A 42 -13.45 -8.09 5.41
N TYR A 43 -12.22 -7.82 5.00
CA TYR A 43 -11.59 -6.51 5.09
C TYR A 43 -11.49 -5.98 3.68
N GLU A 44 -11.87 -4.72 3.49
CA GLU A 44 -11.65 -3.99 2.24
C GLU A 44 -10.85 -2.74 2.60
N PHE A 45 -9.69 -2.58 1.99
CA PHE A 45 -8.82 -1.44 2.25
C PHE A 45 -8.08 -0.99 1.01
N MET A 46 -7.50 0.21 1.07
CA MET A 46 -6.80 0.83 -0.05
C MET A 46 -5.30 0.77 0.18
N VAL A 47 -4.57 0.41 -0.88
CA VAL A 47 -3.11 0.54 -0.95
C VAL A 47 -2.78 1.70 -1.87
N THR A 48 -1.92 2.60 -1.40
CA THR A 48 -1.37 3.71 -2.18
C THR A 48 0.10 3.46 -2.43
N ALA A 49 0.52 3.48 -3.70
CA ALA A 49 1.91 3.52 -4.11
C ALA A 49 2.26 4.95 -4.51
N LYS A 50 3.31 5.52 -3.92
CA LYS A 50 3.77 6.89 -4.21
C LYS A 50 5.24 6.87 -4.60
N ASP A 51 5.59 7.42 -5.75
CA ASP A 51 6.98 7.59 -6.13
C ASP A 51 7.64 8.78 -5.39
N LYS A 52 8.97 8.83 -5.39
CA LYS A 52 9.73 9.96 -4.84
C LYS A 52 10.16 10.97 -5.91
N GLY A 53 9.43 11.02 -7.03
CA GLY A 53 9.66 12.01 -8.07
C GLY A 53 9.35 13.44 -7.62
N GLU A 54 9.79 14.41 -8.42
CA GLU A 54 9.43 15.83 -8.29
C GLU A 54 8.88 16.33 -9.65
N PRO A 55 7.55 16.48 -9.80
CA PRO A 55 6.51 16.22 -8.80
C PRO A 55 6.26 14.72 -8.60
N SER A 56 5.92 14.33 -7.37
CA SER A 56 5.62 12.93 -7.05
C SER A 56 4.30 12.48 -7.66
N LYS A 57 4.22 11.24 -8.16
CA LYS A 57 2.98 10.62 -8.61
C LYS A 57 2.55 9.50 -7.68
N SER A 58 1.26 9.20 -7.68
CA SER A 58 0.70 8.11 -6.90
C SER A 58 -0.29 7.26 -7.72
N GLY A 59 -0.38 5.98 -7.35
CA GLY A 59 -1.39 5.03 -7.81
C GLY A 59 -2.10 4.39 -6.61
N GLN A 60 -3.36 4.02 -6.79
CA GLN A 60 -4.18 3.43 -5.73
C GLN A 60 -4.89 2.18 -6.23
N ALA A 61 -5.06 1.20 -5.33
CA ALA A 61 -5.81 -0.02 -5.58
C ALA A 61 -6.60 -0.42 -4.32
N THR A 62 -7.78 -0.99 -4.53
CA THR A 62 -8.58 -1.64 -3.48
C THR A 62 -8.15 -3.10 -3.35
N VAL A 63 -8.02 -3.57 -2.10
CA VAL A 63 -7.70 -4.95 -1.72
C VAL A 63 -8.85 -5.52 -0.90
#